data_AF-A0A3R6ZHV3-F1
#
_entry.id   AF-A0A3R6ZHV3-F1
#
_cell.length_a   1.000
_cell.length_b   1.000
_cell.length_c   1.000
_cell.angle_alpha   90.00
_cell.angle_beta   90.00
_cell.angle_gamma   90.00
#
_symmetry.space_group_name_H-M   'P 1'
#
loop_
_entity.id
_entity.type
_entity.pdbx_description
1 polymer ?
#
loop_
_entity_poly.entity_id
_entity_poly.type
_entity_poly.pdbx_seq_one_letter_code
_entity_poly.pdbx_strand_id
1 'polypeptide(L)'
;DTILSHYTDDIEMTSPYMVQVIGVGTLQGKSALREYWRQGLDRNPALEFRVLDVAYGVDMVSIYYHSVTAKKNVIESFWFRDGRVYKCNSAYAA
;
A
#
# COMPACT_ATOMS: atom_id res chain seq x y z
N ASP A 1 -9.41 -10.95 -2.02
CA ASP A 1 -9.65 -10.42 -3.40
C ASP A 1 -10.21 -9.00 -3.46
N THR A 2 -11.08 -8.57 -2.54
CA THR A 2 -11.66 -7.21 -2.55
C THR A 2 -10.63 -6.10 -2.67
N ILE A 3 -9.54 -6.13 -1.88
CA ILE A 3 -8.50 -5.11 -1.93
C ILE A 3 -7.81 -5.09 -3.31
N LEU A 4 -7.43 -6.26 -3.83
CA LEU A 4 -6.75 -6.38 -5.13
C LEU A 4 -7.63 -5.95 -6.33
N SER A 5 -8.95 -5.88 -6.16
CA SER A 5 -9.87 -5.44 -7.22
C SER A 5 -9.68 -3.96 -7.61
N HIS A 6 -9.09 -3.16 -6.72
CA HIS A 6 -8.79 -1.75 -6.96
C HIS A 6 -7.55 -1.52 -7.84
N TYR A 7 -6.74 -2.56 -8.09
CA TYR A 7 -5.45 -2.43 -8.75
C TYR A 7 -5.49 -2.93 -10.20
N THR A 8 -4.57 -2.45 -11.05
CA THR A 8 -4.31 -3.04 -12.37
C THR A 8 -3.44 -4.29 -12.23
N ASP A 9 -3.45 -5.16 -13.22
CA ASP A 9 -2.69 -6.43 -13.16
C ASP A 9 -1.17 -6.19 -13.12
N ASP A 10 -0.72 -5.06 -13.68
CA ASP A 10 0.66 -4.58 -13.78
C ASP A 10 1.08 -3.62 -12.65
N ILE A 11 0.33 -3.55 -11.55
CA ILE A 11 0.61 -2.68 -10.39
C ILE A 11 2.09 -2.69 -9.96
N GLU A 12 2.67 -1.50 -9.81
CA GLU A 12 3.94 -1.28 -9.13
C GLU A 12 3.69 -0.80 -7.70
N MET A 13 4.15 -1.53 -6.69
CA MET A 13 4.11 -1.07 -5.30
C MET A 13 5.52 -0.86 -4.76
N THR A 14 5.78 0.26 -4.08
CA THR A 14 7.07 0.59 -3.47
C THR A 14 6.91 0.95 -2.00
N SER A 15 7.74 0.36 -1.13
CA SER A 15 7.68 0.60 0.32
C SER A 15 9.04 0.39 1.00
N PRO A 16 9.47 1.31 1.88
CA PRO A 16 10.59 1.06 2.80
C PRO A 16 10.36 -0.17 3.69
N TYR A 17 9.11 -0.49 4.03
CA TYR A 17 8.78 -1.64 4.85
C TYR A 17 8.98 -2.97 4.10
N MET A 18 8.79 -2.98 2.77
CA MET A 18 9.11 -4.16 1.96
C MET A 18 10.61 -4.46 1.97
N VAL A 19 11.48 -3.43 1.93
CA VAL A 19 12.93 -3.62 2.08
C VAL A 19 13.25 -4.35 3.39
N GLN A 20 12.56 -4.01 4.47
CA GLN A 20 12.77 -4.62 5.79
C GLN A 20 12.26 -6.06 5.88
N VAL A 21 11.15 -6.39 5.22
CA VAL A 21 10.49 -7.70 5.36
C VAL A 21 10.98 -8.73 4.34
N ILE A 22 11.24 -8.30 3.10
CA ILE A 22 11.56 -9.19 1.97
C ILE A 22 12.82 -8.78 1.20
N GLY A 23 13.55 -7.74 1.64
CA GLY A 23 14.81 -7.32 1.04
C GLY A 23 14.70 -6.56 -0.29
N VAL A 24 13.49 -6.36 -0.81
CA VAL A 24 13.23 -5.60 -2.05
C VAL A 24 12.30 -4.42 -1.78
N GLY A 25 12.57 -3.29 -2.42
CA GLY A 25 11.79 -2.05 -2.21
C GLY A 25 10.55 -1.95 -3.07
N THR A 26 10.49 -2.70 -4.17
CA THR A 26 9.41 -2.61 -5.17
C THR A 26 8.94 -4.00 -5.57
N LEU A 27 7.62 -4.18 -5.63
CA LEU A 27 6.95 -5.35 -6.19
C LEU A 27 6.20 -4.97 -7.46
N GLN A 28 6.18 -5.87 -8.42
CA GLN A 28 5.46 -5.70 -9.68
C GLN A 28 4.43 -6.82 -9.88
N GLY A 29 3.22 -6.42 -10.21
CA GLY A 29 2.10 -7.29 -10.55
C GLY A 29 1.30 -7.79 -9.36
N LYS A 30 0.00 -8.04 -9.60
CA LYS A 30 -0.95 -8.47 -8.56
C LYS A 30 -0.58 -9.77 -7.87
N SER A 31 0.05 -10.71 -8.57
CA SER A 31 0.41 -12.01 -8.00
C SER A 31 1.46 -11.86 -6.90
N ALA A 32 2.50 -11.06 -7.13
CA ALA A 32 3.52 -10.77 -6.13
C ALA A 32 2.93 -9.97 -4.96
N LEU A 33 2.09 -8.98 -5.25
CA LEU A 33 1.40 -8.18 -4.25
C LEU A 33 0.48 -9.03 -3.37
N ARG A 34 -0.28 -9.97 -3.96
CA ARG A 34 -1.16 -10.89 -3.25
C ARG A 34 -0.40 -11.72 -2.22
N GLU A 35 0.72 -12.32 -2.63
CA GLU A 35 1.50 -13.17 -1.73
C GLU A 35 2.11 -12.37 -0.58
N TYR A 36 2.62 -11.17 -0.87
CA TYR A 36 3.14 -10.27 0.16
C TYR A 36 2.07 -9.88 1.19
N TRP A 37 0.89 -9.45 0.73
CA TRP A 37 -0.19 -9.06 1.63
C TRP A 37 -0.80 -10.22 2.40
N ARG A 38 -0.90 -11.40 1.80
CA ARG A 38 -1.36 -12.61 2.49
C ARG A 38 -0.49 -12.89 3.71
N GLN A 39 0.84 -12.88 3.53
CA GLN A 39 1.78 -13.05 4.64
C GLN A 39 1.67 -11.93 5.69
N GLY A 40 1.44 -10.69 5.26
CA GLY A 40 1.25 -9.55 6.16
C GLY A 40 0.00 -9.66 7.02
N LEU A 41 -1.12 -10.10 6.43
CA LEU A 41 -2.40 -10.33 7.10
C LEU A 41 -2.35 -11.54 8.04
N ASP A 42 -1.71 -12.63 7.62
CA ASP A 42 -1.51 -13.83 8.45
C ASP A 42 -0.71 -13.50 9.72
N ARG A 43 0.28 -12.60 9.62
CA ARG A 43 1.10 -12.15 10.76
C ARG A 43 0.41 -11.12 11.65
N ASN A 44 -0.52 -10.35 11.10
CA ASN A 44 -1.20 -9.25 11.79
C ASN A 44 -2.73 -9.36 11.65
N PRO A 45 -3.36 -10.33 12.33
CA PRO A 45 -4.81 -10.52 12.23
C PRO A 45 -5.63 -9.35 12.78
N ALA A 46 -5.02 -8.52 13.65
CA ALA A 46 -5.59 -7.28 14.18
C ALA A 46 -5.08 -6.03 13.43
N LEU A 47 -4.81 -6.15 12.12
CA LEU A 47 -4.38 -5.02 11.31
C LEU A 47 -5.45 -3.92 11.32
N GLU A 48 -5.07 -2.74 11.80
CA GLU A 48 -5.96 -1.58 11.88
C GLU A 48 -5.24 -0.33 11.34
N PHE A 49 -5.96 0.41 10.51
CA PHE A 49 -5.56 1.71 9.99
C PHE A 49 -6.57 2.76 10.41
N ARG A 50 -6.08 3.89 10.92
CA ARG A 50 -6.90 5.06 11.20
C ARG A 50 -6.57 6.17 10.21
N VAL A 51 -7.47 6.45 9.29
CA VAL A 51 -7.31 7.55 8.34
C VAL A 51 -7.26 8.87 9.11
N LEU A 52 -6.25 9.69 8.82
CA LEU A 52 -6.03 11.00 9.41
C LEU A 52 -6.44 12.10 8.42
N ASP A 53 -6.06 11.93 7.14
CA ASP A 53 -6.42 12.87 6.09
C ASP A 53 -6.34 12.21 4.69
N VAL A 54 -6.98 12.82 3.69
CA VAL A 54 -6.94 12.39 2.29
C VAL A 54 -6.73 13.60 1.39
N ALA A 55 -5.65 13.56 0.59
CA ALA A 55 -5.34 14.56 -0.42
C ALA A 55 -5.57 14.00 -1.83
N TYR A 56 -6.03 14.87 -2.74
CA TYR A 56 -6.37 14.51 -4.11
C TYR A 56 -5.49 15.30 -5.08
N GLY A 57 -4.94 14.62 -6.08
CA GLY A 57 -4.32 15.21 -7.26
C GLY A 57 -5.13 14.88 -8.52
N VAL A 58 -4.61 15.24 -9.70
CA VAL A 58 -5.31 15.03 -10.98
C VAL A 58 -5.61 13.55 -11.25
N ASP A 59 -4.59 12.68 -11.11
CA ASP A 59 -4.71 11.24 -11.33
C ASP A 59 -4.17 10.43 -10.14
N MET A 60 -4.22 11.02 -8.93
CA MET A 60 -3.69 10.39 -7.73
C MET A 60 -4.46 10.75 -6.46
N VAL A 61 -4.37 9.88 -5.47
CA VAL A 61 -4.85 10.11 -4.11
C VAL A 61 -3.71 9.79 -3.15
N SER A 62 -3.51 10.61 -2.13
CA SER A 62 -2.65 10.30 -1.00
C SER A 62 -3.50 10.14 0.25
N ILE A 63 -3.38 9.02 0.93
CA ILE A 63 -4.03 8.75 2.20
C ILE A 63 -2.99 8.87 3.31
N TYR A 64 -3.20 9.80 4.22
CA TYR A 64 -2.43 9.89 5.46
C TYR A 64 -3.16 9.11 6.54
N TYR A 65 -2.52 8.09 7.12
CA TYR A 65 -3.13 7.24 8.14
C TYR A 65 -2.15 6.86 9.25
N HIS A 66 -2.68 6.57 10.43
CA HIS A 66 -1.95 5.92 11.50
C HIS A 66 -2.09 4.40 11.38
N SER A 67 -0.98 3.69 11.18
CA SER A 67 -0.95 2.23 11.33
C SER A 67 -0.87 1.89 12.80
N VAL A 68 -1.96 1.35 13.36
CA VAL A 68 -2.04 0.98 14.78
C VAL A 68 -1.05 -0.14 15.09
N THR A 69 -0.94 -1.12 14.18
CA THR A 69 -0.05 -2.27 14.33
C THR A 69 1.43 -1.87 14.26
N ALA A 70 1.80 -1.02 13.29
CA ALA A 70 3.19 -0.57 13.16
C ALA A 70 3.54 0.59 14.10
N LYS A 71 2.54 1.22 14.74
CA LYS A 71 2.66 2.44 15.55
C LYS A 71 3.36 3.57 14.82
N LYS A 72 3.04 3.74 13.53
CA LYS A 72 3.66 4.72 12.64
C LYS A 72 2.60 5.45 11.83
N ASN A 73 2.87 6.72 11.53
CA ASN A 73 2.09 7.47 10.56
C ASN A 73 2.66 7.21 9.16
N VAL A 74 1.76 6.99 8.22
CA VAL A 74 2.08 6.58 6.85
C VAL A 74 1.30 7.48 5.90
N ILE A 75 1.98 7.95 4.87
CA ILE A 75 1.36 8.54 3.69
C ILE A 75 1.48 7.51 2.58
N GLU A 76 0.35 7.02 2.07
CA GLU A 76 0.33 6.13 0.93
C GLU A 76 -0.30 6.82 -0.27
N SER A 77 0.47 6.92 -1.35
CA SER A 77 0.08 7.59 -2.59
C SER A 77 -0.24 6.56 -3.66
N PHE A 78 -1.39 6.74 -4.29
CA PHE A 78 -1.95 5.85 -5.30
C PHE A 78 -2.14 6.63 -6.60
N TRP A 79 -1.60 6.14 -7.70
CA TRP A 79 -1.81 6.70 -9.04
C TRP A 79 -2.75 5.81 -9.84
N PHE A 80 -3.67 6.44 -10.55
CA PHE A 80 -4.77 5.79 -11.23
C PHE A 80 -4.61 5.80 -12.75
N ARG A 81 -5.04 4.71 -13.38
CA ARG A 81 -5.25 4.59 -14.82
C ARG A 81 -6.53 3.79 -15.02
N ASP A 82 -7.46 4.32 -15.80
CA ASP A 82 -8.77 3.70 -16.06
C ASP A 82 -9.53 3.32 -14.76
N GLY A 83 -9.47 4.21 -13.75
CA GLY A 83 -10.14 4.03 -12.47
C GLY A 83 -9.52 2.97 -11.54
N ARG A 84 -8.35 2.42 -11.88
CA ARG A 84 -7.62 1.44 -11.07
C ARG A 84 -6.21 1.92 -10.74
N VAL A 85 -5.69 1.49 -9.60
CA VAL A 85 -4.34 1.84 -9.14
C VAL A 85 -3.31 1.03 -9.92
N TYR A 86 -2.41 1.71 -10.64
CA TYR A 86 -1.29 1.08 -11.33
C TYR A 86 0.07 1.35 -10.65
N LYS A 87 0.12 2.32 -9.72
CA LYS A 87 1.30 2.59 -8.90
C LYS A 87 0.91 2.98 -7.48
N CYS A 88 1.65 2.47 -6.50
CA CYS A 88 1.42 2.72 -5.08
C CYS A 88 2.74 2.91 -4.33
N ASN A 89 2.91 4.01 -3.60
CA ASN A 89 4.11 4.29 -2.81
C ASN A 89 3.75 4.60 -1.37
N SER A 90 4.39 3.92 -0.41
CA SER A 90 4.26 4.25 1.01
C SER A 90 5.46 5.06 1.50
N ALA A 91 5.21 6.16 2.20
CA ALA A 91 6.19 6.94 2.95
C ALA A 91 5.83 6.91 4.44
N TYR A 92 6.82 6.74 5.31
CA TYR A 92 6.63 6.73 6.77
C TYR A 92 7.13 8.04 7.34
N ALA A 93 6.31 8.69 8.17
CA ALA A 93 6.72 9.89 8.89
C ALA A 93 7.82 9.55 9.91
N ALA A 94 8.75 10.50 10.12
CA ALA A 94 9.83 10.41 11.09
C ALA A 94 9.33 10.54 12.53
#